data_AF-A0A3M1ZM57-F1
#
_entry.id   AF-A0A3M1ZM57-F1
#
_cell.length_a   1.000
_cell.length_b   1.000
_cell.length_c   1.000
_cell.angle_alpha   90.00
_cell.angle_beta   90.00
_cell.angle_gamma   90.00
#
_symmetry.space_group_name_H-M   'P 1'
#
loop_
_entity.id
_entity.type
_entity.pdbx_description
1 polymer ?
#
loop_
_entity_poly.entity_id
_entity_poly.type
_entity_poly.pdbx_seq_one_letter_code
_entity_poly.pdbx_strand_id
1 'polypeptide(L)'
;MWRWIKRWLFGTGKEPEARGPAAPPPRARGAAPRAEPPKEEGTGPAAEAVGFLRFLDDPPDAVALHDLGEDDRRFLAGVLKLVHEKRLEVPVLPRAAVEVSRLLAEGDPPVGRYVEVLEQDPSLSLEVLRAANSAFYGFRTPAKGVRDAVIRLGLHPVRGLLITAHLRARVLNAGPFRRHAGWLNDLSLALGRVFRSLAQDLGLDPEEAATRGLLFHVEHFIILGALGAVQTAVRRQLAPSDVALAEAFRRCGDRVRELAARAWDLPVLL
;
A
#
# COMPACT_ATOMS: atom_id res chain seq x y z
N MET A 1 26.19 18.92 -5.44
CA MET A 1 24.90 19.31 -4.82
C MET A 1 24.73 18.77 -3.40
N TRP A 2 25.74 18.93 -2.55
CA TRP A 2 25.48 19.40 -1.16
C TRP A 2 26.32 20.65 -0.81
N ARG A 3 27.47 20.82 -1.48
CA ARG A 3 28.11 22.13 -1.81
C ARG A 3 27.59 22.77 -3.11
N TRP A 4 26.52 22.20 -3.69
CA TRP A 4 25.62 22.95 -4.59
C TRP A 4 24.32 23.30 -3.83
N ILE A 5 23.96 22.59 -2.75
CA ILE A 5 22.84 22.95 -1.86
C ILE A 5 23.24 24.00 -0.81
N LYS A 6 24.48 24.06 -0.32
CA LYS A 6 24.96 25.21 0.48
C LYS A 6 25.54 26.38 -0.33
N ARG A 7 25.88 26.18 -1.61
CA ARG A 7 26.15 27.29 -2.55
C ARG A 7 24.85 27.85 -3.17
N TRP A 8 23.72 27.16 -2.98
CA TRP A 8 22.36 27.65 -3.15
C TRP A 8 21.77 28.22 -1.85
N LEU A 9 22.20 27.73 -0.67
CA LEU A 9 21.78 28.35 0.59
C LEU A 9 22.58 29.62 0.90
N PHE A 10 23.92 29.65 1.02
CA PHE A 10 24.69 30.90 1.20
C PHE A 10 26.17 30.75 0.81
N GLY A 11 26.58 31.40 -0.29
CA GLY A 11 27.97 31.49 -0.73
C GLY A 11 28.69 32.75 -0.23
N THR A 12 29.85 32.52 0.41
CA THR A 12 31.08 33.36 0.51
C THR A 12 31.02 34.78 1.08
N GLY A 13 31.63 34.98 2.27
CA GLY A 13 32.12 36.26 2.81
C GLY A 13 32.59 36.14 4.27
N LYS A 14 33.76 36.70 4.63
CA LYS A 14 34.59 36.43 5.85
C LYS A 14 34.40 37.41 7.05
N GLU A 15 34.55 36.86 8.27
CA GLU A 15 35.23 37.27 9.56
C GLU A 15 35.07 38.69 10.21
N PRO A 16 35.42 38.92 11.53
CA PRO A 16 35.88 38.04 12.65
C PRO A 16 35.00 38.17 13.95
N GLU A 17 35.16 37.40 15.06
CA GLU A 17 36.01 37.72 16.25
C GLU A 17 36.08 36.57 17.31
N ALA A 18 37.14 36.63 18.15
CA ALA A 18 37.75 35.60 19.01
C ALA A 18 36.97 35.19 20.28
N ARG A 19 37.25 34.06 20.98
CA ARG A 19 38.41 33.85 21.89
C ARG A 19 38.68 32.37 22.25
N GLY A 20 39.96 31.97 22.12
CA GLY A 20 40.79 31.30 23.15
C GLY A 20 40.64 29.79 23.45
N PRO A 21 41.73 29.05 23.79
CA PRO A 21 41.93 27.65 23.37
C PRO A 21 42.03 26.62 24.51
N ALA A 22 42.02 25.33 24.17
CA ALA A 22 42.73 24.29 24.95
C ALA A 22 43.26 23.17 24.02
N ALA A 23 44.49 22.73 24.28
CA ALA A 23 45.35 21.92 23.39
C ALA A 23 44.92 20.43 23.26
N PRO A 24 45.26 19.75 22.14
CA PRO A 24 44.90 18.34 21.95
C PRO A 24 46.00 17.34 22.37
N PRO A 25 45.62 16.17 22.95
CA PRO A 25 46.52 15.06 23.31
C PRO A 25 46.75 14.05 22.15
N PRO A 26 47.67 13.07 22.29
CA PRO A 26 48.39 12.45 21.17
C PRO A 26 47.68 11.28 20.48
N ARG A 27 48.16 10.97 19.26
CA ARG A 27 47.56 10.05 18.27
C ARG A 27 47.80 8.57 18.56
N ALA A 28 46.73 7.76 18.52
CA ALA A 28 46.77 6.30 18.49
C ALA A 28 46.79 5.74 17.04
N ARG A 29 47.40 4.55 16.87
CA ARG A 29 47.62 3.84 15.59
C ARG A 29 46.33 3.23 15.01
N GLY A 30 46.38 3.00 13.69
CA GLY A 30 45.27 2.75 12.77
C GLY A 30 44.25 1.67 13.15
N ALA A 31 42.98 2.00 12.91
CA ALA A 31 41.84 1.08 12.93
C ALA A 31 41.66 0.43 11.54
N ALA A 32 41.26 -0.84 11.53
CA ALA A 32 40.95 -1.62 10.34
C ALA A 32 39.86 -0.96 9.46
N PRO A 33 39.86 -1.17 8.12
CA PRO A 33 38.88 -0.57 7.23
C PRO A 33 37.46 -1.06 7.56
N ARG A 34 36.54 -0.10 7.74
CA ARG A 34 35.10 -0.36 7.85
C ARG A 34 34.62 -1.01 6.55
N ALA A 35 33.90 -2.13 6.68
CA ALA A 35 33.20 -2.76 5.56
C ALA A 35 32.25 -1.74 4.90
N GLU A 36 32.35 -1.64 3.58
CA GLU A 36 31.42 -0.84 2.77
C GLU A 36 29.98 -1.37 2.95
N PRO A 37 28.98 -0.49 3.12
CA PRO A 37 27.59 -0.91 3.06
C PRO A 37 27.28 -1.47 1.66
N PRO A 38 26.44 -2.50 1.54
CA PRO A 38 26.11 -3.09 0.25
C PRO A 38 25.47 -2.03 -0.66
N LYS A 39 25.90 -2.03 -1.92
CA LYS A 39 25.38 -1.15 -2.97
C LYS A 39 23.87 -1.38 -3.11
N GLU A 40 23.06 -0.40 -2.74
CA GLU A 40 21.64 -0.40 -3.07
C GLU A 40 21.49 -0.10 -4.56
N GLU A 41 21.14 -1.12 -5.33
CA GLU A 41 20.78 -1.01 -6.74
C GLU A 41 19.42 -0.31 -6.91
N GLY A 42 19.38 0.74 -7.75
CA GLY A 42 18.17 1.20 -8.45
C GLY A 42 17.16 2.05 -7.66
N THR A 43 17.11 3.36 -7.95
CA THR A 43 16.09 4.31 -7.44
C THR A 43 14.71 4.19 -8.14
N GLY A 44 14.32 3.00 -8.59
CA GLY A 44 13.04 2.73 -9.24
C GLY A 44 12.40 1.45 -8.69
N PRO A 45 11.09 1.22 -8.89
CA PRO A 45 10.47 -0.04 -8.53
C PRO A 45 11.26 -1.19 -9.20
N ALA A 46 11.46 -2.28 -8.45
CA ALA A 46 12.13 -3.47 -8.98
C ALA A 46 11.50 -3.89 -10.31
N ALA A 47 12.28 -4.39 -11.27
CA ALA A 47 11.78 -4.78 -12.59
C ALA A 47 10.58 -5.74 -12.52
N GLU A 48 10.57 -6.63 -11.51
CA GLU A 48 9.45 -7.52 -11.19
C GLU A 48 8.15 -6.74 -10.88
N ALA A 49 8.24 -5.67 -10.08
CA ALA A 49 7.10 -4.83 -9.73
C ALA A 49 6.56 -4.09 -10.96
N VAL A 50 7.44 -3.56 -11.81
CA VAL A 50 7.03 -2.90 -13.07
C VAL A 50 6.33 -3.90 -13.99
N GLY A 51 6.86 -5.12 -14.10
CA GLY A 51 6.23 -6.19 -14.88
C GLY A 51 4.83 -6.52 -14.38
N PHE A 52 4.69 -6.75 -13.07
CA PHE A 52 3.40 -7.04 -12.45
C PHE A 52 2.40 -5.87 -12.57
N LEU A 53 2.83 -4.62 -12.40
CA LEU A 53 1.94 -3.47 -12.49
C LEU A 53 1.50 -3.18 -13.93
N ARG A 54 2.40 -3.36 -14.91
CA ARG A 54 2.04 -3.28 -16.33
C ARG A 54 1.03 -4.34 -16.73
N PHE A 55 1.16 -5.53 -16.16
CA PHE A 55 0.17 -6.58 -16.36
C PHE A 55 -1.26 -6.12 -15.95
N LEU A 56 -1.40 -5.35 -14.87
CA LEU A 56 -2.71 -4.87 -14.42
C LEU A 56 -3.35 -3.85 -15.38
N ASP A 57 -2.52 -3.08 -16.08
CA ASP A 57 -2.95 -2.03 -17.01
C ASP A 57 -3.22 -2.59 -18.41
N ASP A 58 -2.32 -3.44 -18.89
CA ASP A 58 -2.39 -4.10 -20.20
C ASP A 58 -2.11 -5.60 -20.03
N PRO A 59 -3.14 -6.41 -19.71
CA PRO A 59 -2.96 -7.83 -19.59
C PRO A 59 -2.58 -8.42 -20.96
N PRO A 60 -1.61 -9.36 -21.03
CA PRO A 60 -1.28 -10.07 -22.24
C PRO A 60 -2.54 -10.73 -22.80
N ASP A 61 -2.50 -10.99 -24.11
CA ASP A 61 -3.57 -11.69 -24.81
C ASP A 61 -4.03 -12.92 -24.01
N ALA A 62 -5.35 -13.07 -23.92
CA ALA A 62 -5.98 -14.08 -23.11
C ALA A 62 -5.36 -15.46 -23.40
N VAL A 63 -4.59 -15.97 -22.44
CA VAL A 63 -3.94 -17.27 -22.58
C VAL A 63 -5.01 -18.34 -22.54
N ALA A 64 -4.97 -19.28 -23.49
CA ALA A 64 -5.93 -20.36 -23.49
C ALA A 64 -5.70 -21.21 -22.23
N LEU A 65 -6.79 -21.59 -21.54
CA LEU A 65 -6.70 -22.29 -20.25
C LEU A 65 -5.87 -23.58 -20.33
N HIS A 66 -5.78 -24.21 -21.50
CA HIS A 66 -5.01 -25.44 -21.70
C HIS A 66 -3.50 -25.20 -21.76
N ASP A 67 -3.05 -23.99 -22.11
CA ASP A 67 -1.63 -23.63 -22.22
C ASP A 67 -1.01 -23.30 -20.86
N LEU A 68 -1.85 -23.05 -19.85
CA LEU A 68 -1.40 -22.76 -18.49
C LEU A 68 -0.77 -23.99 -17.82
N GLY A 69 0.22 -23.76 -16.96
CA GLY A 69 0.81 -24.78 -16.11
C GLY A 69 -0.22 -25.45 -15.18
N GLU A 70 0.13 -26.61 -14.63
CA GLU A 70 -0.80 -27.39 -13.81
C GLU A 70 -1.27 -26.64 -12.56
N ASP A 71 -0.35 -25.98 -11.85
CA ASP A 71 -0.66 -25.16 -10.68
C ASP A 71 -1.48 -23.92 -11.04
N ASP A 72 -1.17 -23.28 -12.17
CA ASP A 72 -1.89 -22.12 -12.71
C ASP A 72 -3.36 -22.45 -13.02
N ARG A 73 -3.58 -23.56 -13.74
CA ARG A 73 -4.93 -24.06 -14.05
C ARG A 73 -5.73 -24.34 -12.78
N ARG A 74 -5.12 -24.98 -11.78
CA ARG A 74 -5.78 -25.28 -10.51
C ARG A 74 -6.12 -24.03 -9.71
N PHE A 75 -5.19 -23.08 -9.65
CA PHE A 75 -5.43 -21.81 -8.99
C PHE A 75 -6.59 -21.07 -9.64
N LEU A 76 -6.52 -20.86 -10.96
CA LEU A 76 -7.52 -20.13 -11.71
C LEU A 76 -8.90 -20.81 -11.63
N ALA A 77 -8.96 -22.12 -11.86
CA ALA A 77 -10.20 -22.89 -11.72
C ALA A 77 -10.76 -22.84 -10.29
N GLY A 78 -9.88 -22.87 -9.29
CA GLY A 78 -10.26 -22.75 -7.88
C GLY A 78 -10.88 -21.39 -7.56
N VAL A 79 -10.26 -20.30 -7.98
CA VAL A 79 -10.80 -18.94 -7.78
C VAL A 79 -12.13 -18.78 -8.52
N LEU A 80 -12.20 -19.18 -9.80
CA LEU A 80 -13.44 -19.15 -10.58
C LEU A 80 -14.57 -19.92 -9.90
N LYS A 81 -14.28 -21.12 -9.39
CA LYS A 81 -15.24 -21.94 -8.65
C LYS A 81 -15.71 -21.23 -7.38
N LEU A 82 -14.80 -20.68 -6.58
CA LEU A 82 -15.14 -19.94 -5.36
C LEU A 82 -16.06 -18.75 -5.66
N VAL A 83 -15.76 -18.00 -6.72
CA VAL A 83 -16.58 -16.85 -7.15
C VAL A 83 -17.95 -17.29 -7.65
N HIS A 84 -18.00 -18.30 -8.53
CA HIS A 84 -19.23 -18.81 -9.14
C HIS A 84 -20.18 -19.41 -8.09
N GLU A 85 -19.65 -20.20 -7.17
CA GLU A 85 -20.43 -20.82 -6.08
C GLU A 85 -20.75 -19.84 -4.94
N LYS A 86 -20.34 -18.56 -5.04
CA LYS A 86 -20.48 -17.56 -3.96
C LYS A 86 -19.84 -18.01 -2.64
N ARG A 87 -18.73 -18.75 -2.73
CA ARG A 87 -17.94 -19.26 -1.60
C ARG A 87 -16.64 -18.49 -1.38
N LEU A 88 -16.33 -17.54 -2.26
CA LEU A 88 -15.22 -16.62 -2.05
C LEU A 88 -15.50 -15.80 -0.80
N GLU A 89 -14.63 -15.94 0.21
CA GLU A 89 -14.74 -15.20 1.45
C GLU A 89 -14.25 -13.76 1.24
N VAL A 90 -15.18 -12.80 1.28
CA VAL A 90 -14.82 -11.39 1.41
C VAL A 90 -14.44 -11.13 2.88
N PRO A 91 -13.24 -10.61 3.17
CA PRO A 91 -12.83 -10.36 4.54
C PRO A 91 -13.76 -9.36 5.25
N VAL A 92 -14.10 -9.65 6.50
CA VAL A 92 -14.84 -8.71 7.35
C VAL A 92 -13.95 -7.50 7.62
N LEU A 93 -14.50 -6.29 7.48
CA LEU A 93 -13.73 -5.07 7.74
C LEU A 93 -13.27 -5.01 9.20
N PRO A 94 -12.05 -4.48 9.47
CA PRO A 94 -11.62 -4.27 10.84
C PRO A 94 -12.54 -3.26 11.52
N ARG A 95 -12.77 -3.44 12.83
CA ARG A 95 -13.63 -2.56 13.63
C ARG A 95 -13.28 -1.08 13.44
N ALA A 96 -12.00 -0.74 13.40
CA ALA A 96 -11.55 0.64 13.18
C ALA A 96 -12.07 1.22 11.84
N ALA A 97 -12.09 0.45 10.74
CA ALA A 97 -12.61 0.93 9.46
C ALA A 97 -14.13 1.14 9.52
N VAL A 98 -14.87 0.28 10.23
CA VAL A 98 -16.31 0.42 10.43
C VAL A 98 -16.63 1.66 11.27
N GLU A 99 -15.93 1.86 12.40
CA GLU A 99 -16.13 3.03 13.26
C GLU A 99 -15.74 4.33 12.55
N VAL A 100 -14.62 4.35 11.81
CA VAL A 100 -14.24 5.51 10.98
C VAL A 100 -15.33 5.79 9.93
N SER A 101 -15.88 4.76 9.29
CA SER A 101 -16.99 4.94 8.33
C SER A 101 -18.22 5.57 8.98
N ARG A 102 -18.54 5.16 10.22
CA ARG A 102 -19.64 5.74 10.99
C ARG A 102 -19.38 7.21 11.32
N LEU A 103 -18.18 7.55 11.78
CA LEU A 103 -17.79 8.93 12.10
C LEU A 103 -17.90 9.83 10.86
N LEU A 104 -17.45 9.37 9.69
CA LEU A 104 -17.59 10.13 8.44
C LEU A 104 -19.07 10.39 8.09
N ALA A 105 -19.94 9.39 8.31
CA ALA A 105 -21.37 9.53 8.06
C ALA A 105 -22.09 10.46 9.05
N GLU A 106 -21.54 10.67 10.24
CA GLU A 106 -22.07 11.58 11.28
C GLU A 106 -21.74 13.07 11.00
N GLY A 107 -21.04 13.38 9.91
CA GLY A 107 -20.69 14.76 9.53
C GLY A 107 -19.31 15.19 10.01
N ASP A 108 -18.30 14.32 9.86
CA ASP A 108 -16.89 14.61 10.11
C ASP A 108 -16.57 15.23 11.49
N PRO A 109 -16.74 14.46 12.58
CA PRO A 109 -16.43 14.93 13.93
C PRO A 109 -14.95 15.34 14.09
N PRO A 110 -14.57 16.00 15.20
CA PRO A 110 -13.19 16.42 15.41
C PRO A 110 -12.19 15.27 15.28
N VAL A 111 -11.02 15.55 14.70
CA VAL A 111 -9.94 14.58 14.45
C VAL A 111 -9.59 13.70 15.66
N GLY A 112 -9.77 14.20 16.88
CA GLY A 112 -9.54 13.44 18.11
C GLY A 112 -10.34 12.14 18.18
N ARG A 113 -11.59 12.12 17.69
CA ARG A 113 -12.44 10.93 17.69
C ARG A 113 -11.90 9.83 16.78
N TYR A 114 -11.35 10.21 15.63
CA TYR A 114 -10.68 9.28 14.72
C TYR A 114 -9.41 8.71 15.33
N VAL A 115 -8.62 9.57 16.00
CA VAL A 115 -7.39 9.15 16.68
C VAL A 115 -7.70 8.14 17.79
N GLU A 116 -8.73 8.38 18.60
CA GLU A 116 -9.18 7.44 19.64
C GLU A 116 -9.56 6.07 19.07
N VAL A 117 -10.21 6.02 17.91
CA VAL A 117 -10.56 4.77 17.23
C VAL A 117 -9.30 4.05 16.73
N LEU A 118 -8.37 4.77 16.12
CA LEU A 118 -7.15 4.19 15.55
C LEU A 118 -6.19 3.69 16.63
N GLU A 119 -6.05 4.41 17.74
CA GLU A 119 -5.14 4.07 18.83
C GLU A 119 -5.58 2.82 19.61
N GLN A 120 -6.82 2.36 19.44
CA GLN A 120 -7.28 1.06 19.97
C GLN A 120 -6.62 -0.13 19.27
N ASP A 121 -6.10 0.04 18.06
CA ASP A 121 -5.39 -0.99 17.30
C ASP A 121 -3.97 -0.50 16.93
N PRO A 122 -2.93 -0.95 17.67
CA PRO A 122 -1.55 -0.57 17.40
C PRO A 122 -1.07 -0.98 16.00
N SER A 123 -1.58 -2.09 15.45
CA SER A 123 -1.19 -2.56 14.12
C SER A 123 -1.69 -1.61 13.06
N LEU A 124 -2.98 -1.25 13.10
CA LEU A 124 -3.57 -0.29 12.17
C LEU A 124 -3.02 1.13 12.36
N SER A 125 -2.74 1.54 13.60
CA SER A 125 -2.03 2.80 13.88
C SER A 125 -0.68 2.89 13.19
N LEU A 126 0.11 1.81 13.22
CA LEU A 126 1.38 1.74 12.50
C LEU A 126 1.19 1.81 10.98
N GLU A 127 0.11 1.23 10.45
CA GLU A 127 -0.21 1.28 9.02
C GLU A 127 -0.56 2.69 8.56
N VAL A 128 -1.36 3.42 9.34
CA VAL A 128 -1.65 4.84 9.09
C VAL A 128 -0.38 5.69 9.14
N LEU A 129 0.48 5.46 10.14
CA LEU A 129 1.78 6.13 10.25
C LEU A 129 2.72 5.82 9.07
N ARG A 130 2.78 4.56 8.64
CA ARG A 130 3.57 4.15 7.47
C ARG A 130 3.07 4.80 6.20
N ALA A 131 1.75 4.81 5.99
CA ALA A 131 1.13 5.46 4.85
C ALA A 131 1.45 6.96 4.81
N ALA A 132 1.29 7.68 5.93
CA ALA A 132 1.59 9.10 6.03
C ALA A 132 3.08 9.45 5.78
N ASN A 133 3.97 8.51 6.06
CA ASN A 133 5.42 8.66 5.87
C ASN A 133 5.95 8.04 4.55
N SER A 134 5.08 7.45 3.73
CA SER A 134 5.47 6.87 2.43
C SER A 134 6.02 7.93 1.47
N ALA A 135 6.82 7.54 0.47
CA ALA A 135 7.34 8.48 -0.55
C ALA A 135 6.23 9.20 -1.33
N PHE A 136 5.05 8.58 -1.36
CA PHE A 136 3.80 9.25 -1.66
C PHE A 136 3.58 10.34 -0.61
N TYR A 137 2.95 10.07 0.54
CA TYR A 137 2.52 11.11 1.48
C TYR A 137 3.61 11.99 2.13
N GLY A 138 4.87 11.61 1.99
CA GLY A 138 6.05 12.13 2.68
C GLY A 138 6.30 13.62 2.50
N PHE A 139 6.05 14.35 3.59
CA PHE A 139 6.43 15.75 3.77
C PHE A 139 7.89 15.88 4.22
N ARG A 140 8.44 17.10 4.20
CA ARG A 140 9.81 17.42 4.66
C ARG A 140 10.12 16.94 6.09
N THR A 141 9.11 16.74 6.92
CA THR A 141 9.26 16.24 8.29
C THR A 141 8.36 15.01 8.48
N PRO A 142 8.86 13.87 8.98
CA PRO A 142 8.04 12.68 9.21
C PRO A 142 6.90 12.93 10.23
N ALA A 143 5.80 12.21 10.06
CA ALA A 143 4.72 12.16 11.03
C ALA A 143 5.17 11.39 12.27
N LYS A 144 5.00 12.00 13.45
CA LYS A 144 5.51 11.44 14.73
C LYS A 144 4.46 10.68 15.55
N GLY A 145 3.19 10.72 15.13
CA GLY A 145 2.09 10.06 15.83
C GLY A 145 0.85 9.98 14.96
N VAL A 146 -0.13 9.18 15.39
CA VAL A 146 -1.36 8.88 14.64
C VAL A 146 -2.12 10.15 14.31
N ARG A 147 -2.27 11.08 15.27
CA ARG A 147 -2.91 12.38 15.02
C ARG A 147 -2.26 13.16 13.86
N ASP A 148 -0.94 13.26 13.85
CA ASP A 148 -0.20 13.98 12.79
C ASP A 148 -0.37 13.28 11.44
N ALA A 149 -0.36 11.94 11.42
CA ALA A 149 -0.63 11.17 10.22
C ALA A 149 -2.05 11.39 9.68
N VAL A 150 -3.08 11.35 10.54
CA VAL A 150 -4.48 11.57 10.13
C VAL A 150 -4.66 12.98 9.54
N ILE A 151 -4.11 14.02 10.18
CA ILE A 151 -4.19 15.39 9.67
C ILE A 151 -3.57 15.52 8.27
N ARG A 152 -2.46 14.82 8.03
CA ARG A 152 -1.76 14.86 6.73
C ARG A 152 -2.46 14.08 5.64
N LEU A 153 -3.05 12.95 6.00
CA LEU A 153 -3.73 12.07 5.06
C LEU A 153 -5.12 12.62 4.70
N GLY A 154 -5.82 13.22 5.65
CA GLY A 154 -7.24 13.53 5.57
C GLY A 154 -8.07 12.43 6.25
N LEU A 155 -9.33 12.73 6.57
CA LEU A 155 -10.18 11.82 7.35
C LEU A 155 -10.72 10.68 6.48
N HIS A 156 -11.20 10.97 5.27
CA HIS A 156 -11.77 9.91 4.42
C HIS A 156 -10.72 8.89 3.96
N PRO A 157 -9.52 9.29 3.50
CA PRO A 157 -8.52 8.32 3.04
C PRO A 157 -8.07 7.34 4.11
N VAL A 158 -8.15 7.71 5.40
CA VAL A 158 -7.83 6.79 6.50
C VAL A 158 -8.71 5.53 6.41
N ARG A 159 -10.00 5.66 6.09
CA ARG A 159 -10.86 4.48 5.88
C ARG A 159 -10.31 3.56 4.79
N GLY A 160 -9.96 4.12 3.63
CA GLY A 160 -9.39 3.35 2.52
C GLY A 160 -8.09 2.65 2.91
N LEU A 161 -7.22 3.34 3.64
CA LEU A 161 -5.97 2.80 4.16
C LEU A 161 -6.16 1.65 5.15
N LEU A 162 -7.14 1.76 6.06
CA LEU A 162 -7.44 0.69 7.00
C LEU A 162 -7.89 -0.58 6.29
N ILE A 163 -8.73 -0.43 5.26
CA ILE A 163 -9.22 -1.55 4.45
C ILE A 163 -8.06 -2.20 3.69
N THR A 164 -7.27 -1.44 2.94
CA THR A 164 -6.15 -2.00 2.16
C THR A 164 -5.07 -2.60 3.06
N ALA A 165 -4.77 -2.00 4.21
CA ALA A 165 -3.84 -2.56 5.20
C ALA A 165 -4.34 -3.89 5.76
N HIS A 166 -5.63 -3.99 6.10
CA HIS A 166 -6.24 -5.22 6.59
C HIS A 166 -6.16 -6.35 5.53
N LEU A 167 -6.51 -6.05 4.29
CA LEU A 167 -6.45 -7.01 3.19
C LEU A 167 -5.02 -7.46 2.91
N ARG A 168 -4.07 -6.52 2.89
CA ARG A 168 -2.64 -6.82 2.73
C ARG A 168 -2.16 -7.78 3.82
N ALA A 169 -2.50 -7.54 5.08
CA ALA A 169 -2.14 -8.43 6.19
C ALA A 169 -2.67 -9.86 5.99
N ARG A 170 -3.88 -10.00 5.44
CA ARG A 170 -4.45 -11.32 5.10
C ARG A 170 -3.66 -12.02 4.00
N VAL A 171 -3.23 -11.32 2.95
CA VAL A 171 -2.38 -11.90 1.90
C VAL A 171 -1.02 -12.34 2.45
N LEU A 172 -0.43 -11.56 3.36
CA LEU A 172 0.82 -11.93 4.04
C LEU A 172 0.71 -13.24 4.82
N ASN A 173 -0.44 -13.50 5.40
CA ASN A 173 -0.73 -14.74 6.13
C ASN A 173 -1.12 -15.90 5.20
N ALA A 174 -1.45 -15.62 3.93
CA ALA A 174 -2.04 -16.58 2.99
C ALA A 174 -1.07 -17.18 1.96
N GLY A 175 0.21 -16.75 1.91
CA GLY A 175 1.24 -17.47 1.14
C GLY A 175 2.27 -16.60 0.39
N PRO A 176 2.72 -17.00 -0.81
CA PRO A 176 3.92 -16.47 -1.49
C PRO A 176 3.75 -15.05 -2.06
N PHE A 177 2.54 -14.50 -2.06
CA PHE A 177 2.21 -13.21 -2.71
C PHE A 177 2.52 -11.98 -1.84
N ARG A 178 3.45 -12.10 -0.89
CA ARG A 178 3.88 -10.99 -0.03
C ARG A 178 4.39 -9.79 -0.82
N ARG A 179 5.13 -10.03 -1.90
CA ARG A 179 5.67 -8.97 -2.77
C ARG A 179 4.55 -8.28 -3.54
N HIS A 180 3.67 -9.05 -4.18
CA HIS A 180 2.50 -8.55 -4.90
C HIS A 180 1.60 -7.68 -4.03
N ALA A 181 1.33 -8.11 -2.79
CA ALA A 181 0.53 -7.33 -1.84
C ALA A 181 1.21 -6.00 -1.45
N GLY A 182 2.55 -5.96 -1.42
CA GLY A 182 3.32 -4.73 -1.25
C GLY A 182 3.18 -3.79 -2.45
N TRP A 183 3.36 -4.32 -3.66
CA TRP A 183 3.23 -3.54 -4.90
C TRP A 183 1.82 -2.99 -5.12
N LEU A 184 0.79 -3.79 -4.84
CA LEU A 184 -0.61 -3.34 -4.88
C LEU A 184 -0.88 -2.24 -3.86
N ASN A 185 -0.27 -2.30 -2.68
CA ASN A 185 -0.39 -1.26 -1.66
C ASN A 185 0.26 0.05 -2.12
N ASP A 186 1.46 -0.01 -2.69
CA ASP A 186 2.13 1.17 -3.24
C ASP A 186 1.33 1.78 -4.39
N LEU A 187 0.77 0.94 -5.28
CA LEU A 187 -0.16 1.39 -6.33
C LEU A 187 -1.40 2.06 -5.73
N SER A 188 -2.00 1.47 -4.70
CA SER A 188 -3.18 2.03 -4.02
C SER A 188 -2.89 3.42 -3.43
N LEU A 189 -1.74 3.59 -2.77
CA LEU A 189 -1.30 4.88 -2.25
C LEU A 189 -1.08 5.91 -3.36
N ALA A 190 -0.49 5.51 -4.48
CA ALA A 190 -0.30 6.36 -5.65
C ALA A 190 -1.64 6.80 -6.25
N LEU A 191 -2.55 5.86 -6.50
CA LEU A 191 -3.88 6.12 -7.06
C LEU A 191 -4.71 7.03 -6.16
N GLY A 192 -4.68 6.83 -4.84
CA GLY A 192 -5.36 7.72 -3.89
C GLY A 192 -4.92 9.18 -4.05
N ARG A 193 -3.63 9.43 -4.32
CA ARG A 193 -3.13 10.79 -4.56
C ARG A 193 -3.49 11.34 -5.92
N VAL A 194 -3.37 10.52 -6.95
CA VAL A 194 -3.73 10.92 -8.32
C VAL A 194 -5.20 11.30 -8.36
N PHE A 195 -6.08 10.48 -7.78
CA PHE A 195 -7.52 10.72 -7.74
C PHE A 195 -7.84 11.99 -6.94
N ARG A 196 -7.17 12.22 -5.81
CA ARG A 196 -7.28 13.48 -5.06
C ARG A 196 -6.95 14.70 -5.92
N SER A 197 -5.84 14.62 -6.65
CA SER A 197 -5.38 15.74 -7.49
C SER A 197 -6.38 16.01 -8.61
N LEU A 198 -6.85 14.96 -9.30
CA LEU A 198 -7.80 15.09 -10.40
C LEU A 198 -9.17 15.59 -9.93
N ALA A 199 -9.59 15.23 -8.71
CA ALA A 199 -10.87 15.69 -8.16
C ALA A 199 -10.96 17.21 -8.06
N GLN A 200 -9.85 17.89 -7.75
CA GLN A 200 -9.79 19.35 -7.69
C GLN A 200 -10.12 19.97 -9.05
N ASP A 201 -9.56 19.41 -10.13
CA ASP A 201 -9.77 19.89 -11.50
C ASP A 201 -11.19 19.55 -12.02
N LEU A 202 -11.80 18.48 -11.51
CA LEU A 202 -13.11 17.98 -11.92
C LEU A 202 -14.28 18.50 -11.04
N GLY A 203 -13.99 19.29 -9.99
CA GLY A 203 -15.02 19.77 -9.06
C GLY A 203 -15.66 18.66 -8.21
N LEU A 204 -14.93 17.57 -7.97
CA LEU A 204 -15.36 16.45 -7.12
C LEU A 204 -14.75 16.58 -5.71
N ASP A 205 -15.32 15.86 -4.73
CA ASP A 205 -14.77 15.84 -3.38
C ASP A 205 -13.38 15.15 -3.35
N PRO A 206 -12.29 15.87 -2.99
CA PRO A 206 -10.94 15.31 -3.05
C PRO A 206 -10.65 14.22 -2.02
N GLU A 207 -11.40 14.18 -0.91
CA GLU A 207 -11.23 13.19 0.15
C GLU A 207 -11.90 11.85 -0.20
N GLU A 208 -13.11 11.90 -0.75
CA GLU A 208 -13.81 10.75 -1.30
C GLU A 208 -13.08 10.19 -2.52
N ALA A 209 -12.63 11.04 -3.45
CA ALA A 209 -11.85 10.61 -4.62
C ALA A 209 -10.56 9.91 -4.19
N ALA A 210 -9.84 10.43 -3.19
CA ALA A 210 -8.68 9.77 -2.64
C ALA A 210 -8.99 8.38 -2.07
N THR A 211 -10.12 8.25 -1.37
CA THR A 211 -10.60 6.97 -0.84
C THR A 211 -10.90 5.98 -1.95
N ARG A 212 -11.56 6.42 -3.03
CA ARG A 212 -11.82 5.61 -4.23
C ARG A 212 -10.51 5.13 -4.87
N GLY A 213 -9.53 6.02 -5.01
CA GLY A 213 -8.21 5.67 -5.54
C GLY A 213 -7.48 4.62 -4.69
N LEU A 214 -7.56 4.72 -3.36
CA LEU A 214 -6.99 3.72 -2.45
C LEU A 214 -7.68 2.35 -2.58
N LEU A 215 -8.98 2.33 -2.82
CA LEU A 215 -9.77 1.11 -2.96
C LEU A 215 -9.86 0.61 -4.41
N PHE A 216 -9.19 1.29 -5.34
CA PHE A 216 -9.35 1.06 -6.77
C PHE A 216 -8.90 -0.33 -7.22
N HIS A 217 -8.15 -1.11 -6.45
CA HIS A 217 -7.78 -2.50 -6.82
C HIS A 217 -8.01 -3.48 -5.66
N VAL A 218 -9.05 -3.25 -4.88
CA VAL A 218 -9.32 -4.03 -3.67
C VAL A 218 -9.56 -5.52 -3.95
N GLU A 219 -10.14 -5.83 -5.11
CA GLU A 219 -10.40 -7.16 -5.61
C GLU A 219 -9.13 -8.00 -5.77
N HIS A 220 -8.01 -7.37 -6.16
CA HIS A 220 -6.75 -8.07 -6.34
C HIS A 220 -6.23 -8.60 -5.00
N PHE A 221 -6.35 -7.84 -3.92
CA PHE A 221 -5.99 -8.35 -2.59
C PHE A 221 -6.86 -9.53 -2.16
N ILE A 222 -8.16 -9.48 -2.44
CA ILE A 222 -9.10 -10.56 -2.10
C ILE A 222 -8.74 -11.83 -2.89
N ILE A 223 -8.46 -11.70 -4.19
CA ILE A 223 -8.06 -12.82 -5.05
C ILE A 223 -6.73 -13.42 -4.59
N LEU A 224 -5.72 -12.59 -4.26
CA LEU A 224 -4.46 -13.08 -3.71
C LEU A 224 -4.66 -13.82 -2.38
N GLY A 225 -5.56 -13.33 -1.52
CA GLY A 225 -5.90 -13.96 -0.24
C GLY A 225 -6.65 -15.28 -0.38
N ALA A 226 -7.25 -15.56 -1.54
CA ALA A 226 -7.99 -16.79 -1.79
C ALA A 226 -7.10 -18.03 -1.96
N LEU A 227 -5.78 -17.85 -2.13
CA LEU A 227 -4.85 -18.97 -2.37
C LEU A 227 -4.97 -20.07 -1.33
N GLY A 228 -4.98 -19.73 -0.04
CA GLY A 228 -5.07 -20.72 1.04
C GLY A 228 -6.35 -21.56 0.98
N ALA A 229 -7.48 -20.93 0.63
CA ALA A 229 -8.75 -21.63 0.45
C ALA A 229 -8.69 -22.58 -0.77
N VAL A 230 -8.09 -22.13 -1.88
CA VAL A 230 -7.91 -22.96 -3.08
C VAL A 230 -6.99 -24.14 -2.78
N GLN A 231 -5.83 -23.91 -2.17
CA GLN A 231 -4.87 -24.96 -1.78
C GLN A 231 -5.52 -26.01 -0.87
N THR A 232 -6.36 -25.57 0.07
CA THR A 232 -7.13 -26.47 0.94
C THR A 232 -8.12 -27.31 0.14
N ALA A 233 -8.87 -26.70 -0.78
CA ALA A 233 -9.86 -27.39 -1.62
C ALA A 233 -9.22 -28.43 -2.55
N VAL A 234 -8.06 -28.13 -3.13
CA VAL A 234 -7.33 -29.06 -4.01
C VAL A 234 -6.38 -30.01 -3.25
N ARG A 235 -6.25 -29.85 -1.92
CA ARG A 235 -5.36 -30.61 -1.04
C ARG A 235 -3.90 -30.62 -1.52
N ARG A 236 -3.41 -29.48 -2.00
CA ARG A 236 -2.07 -29.33 -2.59
C ARG A 236 -1.57 -27.91 -2.41
N GLN A 237 -0.27 -27.77 -2.13
CA GLN A 237 0.40 -26.46 -2.23
C GLN A 237 0.56 -26.09 -3.70
N LEU A 238 0.01 -24.93 -4.07
CA LEU A 238 0.13 -24.35 -5.40
C LEU A 238 1.16 -23.21 -5.37
N ALA A 239 1.91 -23.08 -6.46
CA ALA A 239 2.75 -21.92 -6.74
C ALA A 239 2.31 -21.26 -8.06
N PRO A 240 1.20 -20.49 -8.06
CA PRO A 240 0.68 -19.86 -9.27
C PRO A 240 1.65 -18.81 -9.81
N SER A 241 1.79 -18.76 -11.13
CA SER A 241 2.56 -17.75 -11.84
C SER A 241 1.84 -16.40 -11.87
N ASP A 242 2.58 -15.34 -12.23
CA ASP A 242 1.99 -14.03 -12.46
C ASP A 242 0.93 -14.06 -13.56
N VAL A 243 1.06 -14.96 -14.56
CA VAL A 243 0.09 -15.18 -15.65
C VAL A 243 -1.21 -15.83 -15.16
N ALA A 244 -1.18 -16.60 -14.08
CA ALA A 244 -2.40 -17.12 -13.46
C ALA A 244 -3.12 -16.07 -12.61
N LEU A 245 -2.35 -15.25 -11.86
CA LEU A 245 -2.89 -14.16 -11.04
C LEU A 245 -3.65 -13.16 -11.89
N ALA A 246 -2.95 -12.70 -12.90
CA ALA A 246 -3.40 -12.05 -14.10
C ALA A 246 -4.77 -12.47 -14.65
N GLU A 247 -4.87 -13.73 -15.06
CA GLU A 247 -6.11 -14.28 -15.61
C GLU A 247 -7.22 -14.34 -14.55
N ALA A 248 -6.87 -14.56 -13.28
CA ALA A 248 -7.83 -14.51 -12.20
C ALA A 248 -8.36 -13.08 -11.99
N PHE A 249 -7.49 -12.07 -12.01
CA PHE A 249 -7.86 -10.65 -11.92
C PHE A 249 -8.77 -10.26 -13.09
N ARG A 250 -8.37 -10.57 -14.32
CA ARG A 250 -9.14 -10.24 -15.53
C ARG A 250 -10.51 -10.91 -15.57
N ARG A 251 -10.61 -12.19 -15.14
CA ARG A 251 -11.86 -12.96 -15.24
C ARG A 251 -12.79 -12.78 -14.05
N CYS A 252 -12.24 -12.47 -12.87
CA CYS A 252 -13.01 -12.43 -11.62
C CYS A 252 -13.09 -11.04 -10.99
N GLY A 253 -12.21 -10.10 -11.36
CA GLY A 253 -11.99 -8.82 -10.69
C GLY A 253 -13.27 -8.05 -10.43
N ASP A 254 -14.03 -7.74 -11.50
CA ASP A 254 -15.30 -7.01 -11.39
C ASP A 254 -16.28 -7.70 -10.45
N ARG A 255 -16.41 -9.02 -10.58
CA ARG A 255 -17.33 -9.80 -9.75
C ARG A 255 -16.90 -9.82 -8.28
N VAL A 256 -15.60 -9.91 -8.01
CA VAL A 256 -15.05 -9.85 -6.65
C VAL A 256 -15.24 -8.45 -6.07
N ARG A 257 -15.02 -7.39 -6.84
CA ARG A 257 -15.28 -6.01 -6.42
C ARG A 257 -16.74 -5.79 -6.07
N GLU A 258 -17.67 -6.24 -6.90
CA GLU A 258 -19.10 -6.17 -6.60
C GLU A 258 -19.47 -6.92 -5.30
N LEU A 259 -18.87 -8.10 -5.08
CA LEU A 259 -19.07 -8.86 -3.85
C LEU A 259 -18.54 -8.07 -2.64
N ALA A 260 -17.38 -7.44 -2.77
CA ALA A 260 -16.80 -6.61 -1.72
C ALA A 260 -17.65 -5.36 -1.42
N ALA A 261 -18.09 -4.65 -2.46
CA ALA A 261 -18.96 -3.48 -2.34
C ALA A 261 -20.26 -3.80 -1.57
N ARG A 262 -20.91 -4.92 -1.90
CA ARG A 262 -22.12 -5.39 -1.20
C ARG A 262 -21.83 -5.85 0.23
N ALA A 263 -20.74 -6.59 0.45
CA ALA A 263 -20.40 -7.12 1.77
C ALA A 263 -20.00 -6.03 2.77
N TRP A 264 -19.43 -4.93 2.29
CA TRP A 264 -18.96 -3.82 3.12
C TRP A 264 -19.91 -2.63 3.16
N ASP A 265 -21.03 -2.69 2.43
CA ASP A 265 -21.98 -1.58 2.27
C ASP A 265 -21.31 -0.29 1.74
N LEU A 266 -20.43 -0.44 0.73
CA LEU A 266 -19.69 0.66 0.11
C LEU A 266 -19.96 0.80 -1.42
N PRO A 267 -21.21 0.72 -1.90
CA PRO A 267 -21.51 0.66 -3.35
C PRO A 267 -21.15 1.94 -4.12
N VAL A 268 -20.96 3.06 -3.42
CA VAL A 268 -20.58 4.34 -4.05
C VAL A 268 -19.07 4.43 -4.21
N LEU A 269 -18.28 3.76 -3.37
CA LEU A 269 -16.81 3.85 -3.37
C LEU A 269 -16.12 2.78 -4.22
N LEU A 270 -16.79 1.65 -4.45
CA LEU A 270 -16.31 0.46 -5.15
C LEU A 270 -17.20 0.16 -6.36
#